data_AF-W8YT81-F1
#
_entry.id   AF-W8YT81-F1
#
_cell.length_a   1.000
_cell.length_b   1.000
_cell.length_c   1.000
_cell.angle_alpha   90.00
_cell.angle_beta   90.00
_cell.angle_gamma   90.00
#
_symmetry.space_group_name_H-M   'P 1'
#
loop_
_entity.id
_entity.type
_entity.pdbx_description
1 polymer ?
#
loop_
_entity_poly.entity_id
_entity_poly.type
_entity_poly.pdbx_seq_one_letter_code
_entity_poly.pdbx_strand_id
1 'polypeptide(L)'
;MPAIWRDSDGIKGAVHMRGNRSSVGVLVSDIHEGEDGREQRRTFPEDSFLAALSSRAEELGVDLYVFTPGSLDPDSGILTGYVRESSGWSEKEVPWPAVIYDRCGPLVSGRIRPYRDTLSRLAALQPHVVLNGWLPGKSAQYDALRRSGAELAELVPPSRPLAGRQALCETAESYGSLFLKPDGGMQGRGVISAAPAAEGGWLVRGRDGGSRPF
;
A
#
# COMPACT_ATOMS: atom_id res chain seq x y z
N MET A 1 -11.09 -37.12 8.31
CA MET A 1 -11.33 -37.83 7.04
C MET A 1 -10.52 -37.09 5.96
N PRO A 2 -9.34 -37.54 5.52
CA PRO A 2 -8.67 -36.88 4.40
C PRO A 2 -9.31 -37.36 3.08
N ALA A 3 -9.69 -36.41 2.24
CA ALA A 3 -10.26 -36.67 0.92
C ALA A 3 -9.14 -37.07 -0.06
N ILE A 4 -9.40 -38.12 -0.85
CA ILE A 4 -8.53 -38.63 -1.91
C ILE A 4 -8.90 -37.91 -3.21
N TRP A 5 -7.91 -37.41 -3.95
CA TRP A 5 -8.11 -36.91 -5.33
C TRP A 5 -7.52 -37.90 -6.33
N ARG A 6 -8.23 -38.14 -7.44
CA ARG A 6 -7.79 -38.99 -8.55
C ARG A 6 -7.26 -38.08 -9.65
N ASP A 7 -6.02 -38.33 -10.06
CA ASP A 7 -5.39 -37.65 -11.17
C ASP A 7 -5.83 -38.31 -12.50
N SER A 8 -6.36 -37.52 -13.43
CA SER A 8 -6.40 -37.89 -14.84
C SER A 8 -6.60 -36.64 -15.70
N ASP A 9 -5.65 -36.47 -16.63
CA ASP A 9 -5.62 -35.59 -17.79
C ASP A 9 -5.13 -34.14 -17.60
N GLY A 10 -3.80 -34.03 -17.51
CA GLY A 10 -3.05 -33.20 -18.45
C GLY A 10 -3.22 -31.68 -18.36
N ILE A 11 -2.72 -31.06 -17.29
CA ILE A 11 -2.45 -29.61 -17.27
C ILE A 11 -0.94 -29.39 -17.30
N LYS A 12 -0.45 -28.82 -18.40
CA LYS A 12 0.90 -28.27 -18.52
C LYS A 12 1.09 -27.18 -17.47
N GLY A 13 2.04 -27.39 -16.54
CA GLY A 13 2.64 -26.30 -15.77
C GLY A 13 2.05 -26.01 -14.38
N ALA A 14 1.29 -26.91 -13.77
CA ALA A 14 0.91 -26.76 -12.37
C ALA A 14 2.15 -26.92 -11.47
N VAL A 15 2.81 -25.82 -11.15
CA VAL A 15 3.74 -25.77 -10.01
C VAL A 15 2.89 -26.06 -8.78
N HIS A 16 3.14 -27.21 -8.17
CA HIS A 16 2.46 -27.67 -6.96
C HIS A 16 2.85 -26.72 -5.82
N MET A 17 2.14 -25.60 -5.66
CA MET A 17 2.24 -24.74 -4.49
C MET A 17 1.84 -25.60 -3.30
N ARG A 18 2.80 -25.92 -2.42
CA ARG A 18 2.54 -26.82 -1.30
C ARG A 18 1.48 -26.16 -0.44
N GLY A 19 0.34 -26.82 -0.23
CA GLY A 19 -0.64 -26.39 0.74
C GLY A 19 -0.04 -26.38 2.15
N ASN A 20 0.67 -25.33 2.54
CA ASN A 20 1.13 -25.10 3.90
C ASN A 20 1.37 -23.61 4.19
N ARG A 21 1.34 -23.30 5.49
CA ARG A 21 1.23 -22.00 6.20
C ARG A 21 2.18 -20.85 5.83
N SER A 22 3.02 -20.97 4.81
CA SER A 22 4.08 -20.01 4.46
C SER A 22 3.80 -19.30 3.13
N SER A 23 2.56 -18.89 2.87
CA SER A 23 2.20 -18.11 1.69
C SER A 23 2.01 -16.62 2.02
N VAL A 24 2.60 -15.77 1.17
CA VAL A 24 2.45 -14.32 1.23
C VAL A 24 1.81 -13.83 -0.07
N GLY A 25 0.60 -13.28 0.04
CA GLY A 25 -0.06 -12.59 -1.06
C GLY A 25 0.25 -11.10 -1.01
N VAL A 26 0.86 -10.56 -2.05
CA VAL A 26 1.05 -9.11 -2.20
C VAL A 26 -0.14 -8.53 -2.96
N LEU A 27 -0.95 -7.76 -2.26
CA LEU A 27 -2.14 -7.14 -2.86
C LEU A 27 -1.76 -5.81 -3.52
N VAL A 28 -2.12 -5.64 -4.78
CA VAL A 28 -1.91 -4.40 -5.54
C VAL A 28 -3.23 -3.84 -6.09
N SER A 29 -3.25 -2.56 -6.44
CA SER A 29 -4.48 -1.87 -6.87
C SER A 29 -5.00 -2.35 -8.21
N ASP A 30 -4.11 -2.52 -9.19
CA ASP A 30 -4.39 -2.95 -10.57
C ASP A 30 -3.12 -3.57 -11.17
N ILE A 31 -3.32 -4.44 -12.16
CA ILE A 31 -2.29 -4.96 -13.06
C ILE A 31 -2.79 -4.66 -14.47
N HIS A 32 -2.01 -3.91 -15.25
CA HIS A 32 -2.45 -3.44 -16.57
C HIS A 32 -1.98 -4.40 -17.67
N GLU A 33 -2.88 -4.81 -18.54
CA GLU A 33 -2.51 -5.51 -19.78
C GLU A 33 -1.92 -4.51 -20.78
N GLY A 34 -0.80 -4.85 -21.42
CA GLY A 34 -0.23 -4.05 -22.50
C GLY A 34 -1.08 -4.17 -23.77
N GLU A 35 -1.32 -3.05 -24.46
CA GLU A 35 -2.19 -2.97 -25.66
C GLU A 35 -1.54 -3.52 -26.96
N ASP A 36 -0.27 -3.96 -26.93
CA ASP A 36 0.41 -4.41 -28.14
C ASP A 36 0.22 -5.92 -28.35
N GLY A 37 -0.47 -6.28 -29.43
CA GLY A 37 -0.82 -7.67 -29.84
C GLY A 37 0.36 -8.59 -30.21
N ARG A 38 1.55 -8.37 -29.63
CA ARG A 38 2.73 -9.23 -29.73
C ARG A 38 3.33 -9.36 -28.32
N GLU A 39 3.05 -10.50 -27.70
CA GLU A 39 3.30 -10.86 -26.28
C GLU A 39 2.50 -10.05 -25.26
N GLN A 40 1.66 -10.76 -24.49
CA GLN A 40 0.82 -10.22 -23.39
C GLN A 40 1.71 -9.68 -22.26
N ARG A 41 2.29 -8.49 -22.42
CA ARG A 41 3.15 -7.89 -21.40
C ARG A 41 2.30 -7.15 -20.38
N ARG A 42 2.06 -7.78 -19.24
CA ARG A 42 1.41 -7.16 -18.08
C ARG A 42 2.36 -6.18 -17.38
N THR A 43 1.83 -5.05 -16.92
CA THR A 43 2.56 -4.04 -16.15
C THR A 43 2.10 -4.07 -14.70
N PHE A 44 3.07 -4.22 -13.79
CA PHE A 44 2.85 -4.29 -12.36
C PHE A 44 3.28 -2.99 -11.68
N PRO A 45 2.53 -2.51 -10.66
CA PRO A 45 2.96 -1.37 -9.87
C PRO A 45 4.19 -1.73 -9.05
N GLU A 46 5.19 -0.85 -9.03
CA GLU A 46 6.46 -1.10 -8.33
C GLU A 46 7.12 -2.44 -8.76
N ASP A 47 7.08 -2.79 -10.06
CA ASP A 47 7.57 -4.08 -10.59
C ASP A 47 8.97 -4.50 -10.09
N SER A 48 9.92 -3.56 -10.03
CA SER A 48 11.27 -3.84 -9.53
C SER A 48 11.30 -4.24 -8.05
N PHE A 49 10.44 -3.63 -7.24
CA PHE A 49 10.26 -4.00 -5.84
C PHE A 49 9.63 -5.39 -5.73
N LEU A 50 8.56 -5.65 -6.49
CA LEU A 50 7.88 -6.94 -6.50
C LEU A 50 8.82 -8.06 -6.96
N ALA A 51 9.63 -7.81 -7.99
CA ALA A 51 10.64 -8.75 -8.49
C ALA A 51 11.67 -9.11 -7.41
N ALA A 52 12.22 -8.10 -6.74
CA ALA A 52 13.17 -8.29 -5.65
C ALA A 52 12.54 -9.05 -4.48
N LEU A 53 11.29 -8.72 -4.14
CA LEU A 53 10.56 -9.37 -3.07
C LEU A 53 10.29 -10.85 -3.38
N SER A 54 9.87 -11.17 -4.61
CA SER A 54 9.68 -12.56 -5.05
C SER A 54 10.98 -13.37 -4.99
N SER A 55 12.09 -12.79 -5.44
CA SER A 55 13.41 -13.43 -5.38
C SER A 55 13.82 -13.75 -3.93
N ARG A 56 13.56 -12.82 -2.98
CA ARG A 56 13.81 -13.08 -1.56
C ARG A 56 12.86 -14.10 -0.95
N ALA A 57 11.60 -14.12 -1.38
CA ALA A 57 10.64 -15.12 -0.92
C ALA A 57 11.07 -16.53 -1.36
N GLU A 58 11.54 -16.69 -2.60
CA GLU A 58 12.08 -17.94 -3.12
C GLU A 58 13.30 -18.42 -2.31
N GLU A 59 14.26 -17.54 -2.03
CA GLU A 59 15.42 -17.83 -1.17
C GLU A 59 15.02 -18.32 0.23
N LEU A 60 13.89 -17.85 0.76
CA LEU A 60 13.36 -18.18 2.08
C LEU A 60 12.36 -19.36 2.06
N GLY A 61 12.06 -19.94 0.90
CA GLY A 61 11.05 -21.00 0.76
C GLY A 61 9.62 -20.53 1.09
N VAL A 62 9.31 -19.27 0.80
CA VAL A 62 8.00 -18.65 0.98
C VAL A 62 7.30 -18.56 -0.37
N ASP A 63 6.08 -19.06 -0.45
CA ASP A 63 5.27 -18.96 -1.66
C ASP A 63 4.71 -17.54 -1.77
N LEU A 64 5.24 -16.75 -2.71
CA LEU A 64 4.82 -15.37 -2.94
C LEU A 64 4.13 -15.20 -4.29
N TYR A 65 2.98 -14.54 -4.26
CA TYR A 65 2.23 -14.17 -5.47
C TYR A 65 1.59 -12.80 -5.31
N VAL A 66 1.43 -12.11 -6.44
CA VAL A 66 0.79 -10.80 -6.53
C VAL A 66 -0.65 -10.98 -7.00
N PHE A 67 -1.59 -10.24 -6.42
CA PHE A 67 -3.01 -10.35 -6.80
C PHE A 67 -3.74 -9.00 -6.64
N THR A 68 -4.96 -8.89 -7.17
CA THR A 68 -5.79 -7.68 -7.11
C THR A 68 -7.11 -7.96 -6.37
N PRO A 69 -7.85 -6.95 -5.87
CA PRO A 69 -9.10 -7.19 -5.15
C PRO A 69 -10.18 -7.93 -5.95
N GLY A 70 -10.10 -7.86 -7.28
CA GLY A 70 -11.06 -8.48 -8.21
C GLY A 70 -10.64 -9.87 -8.70
N SER A 71 -9.50 -10.40 -8.26
CA SER A 71 -8.98 -11.68 -8.77
C SER A 71 -9.46 -12.91 -7.99
N LEU A 72 -10.42 -12.73 -7.07
CA LEU A 72 -11.05 -13.82 -6.34
C LEU A 72 -12.28 -14.33 -7.10
N ASP A 73 -12.33 -15.64 -7.30
CA ASP A 73 -13.58 -16.36 -7.54
C ASP A 73 -14.32 -16.60 -6.21
N PRO A 74 -15.49 -15.97 -5.99
CA PRO A 74 -16.23 -16.07 -4.74
C PRO A 74 -16.83 -17.46 -4.48
N ASP A 75 -17.01 -18.28 -5.51
CA ASP A 75 -17.64 -19.59 -5.39
C ASP A 75 -16.62 -20.70 -5.10
N SER A 76 -15.43 -20.63 -5.72
CA SER A 76 -14.36 -21.61 -5.51
C SER A 76 -13.38 -21.25 -4.40
N GLY A 77 -13.29 -19.96 -4.02
CA GLY A 77 -12.28 -19.46 -3.08
C GLY A 77 -10.86 -19.48 -3.63
N ILE A 78 -10.69 -19.76 -4.93
CA ILE A 78 -9.42 -19.73 -5.63
C ILE A 78 -9.13 -18.29 -6.08
N LEU A 79 -7.88 -17.87 -5.91
CA LEU A 79 -7.39 -16.59 -6.42
C LEU A 79 -6.67 -16.80 -7.74
N THR A 80 -6.90 -15.91 -8.71
CA THR A 80 -5.94 -15.68 -9.78
C THR A 80 -4.83 -14.80 -9.23
N GLY A 81 -3.60 -15.32 -9.23
CA GLY A 81 -2.40 -14.61 -8.78
C GLY A 81 -1.29 -14.68 -9.82
N TYR A 82 -0.25 -13.89 -9.58
CA TYR A 82 0.90 -13.77 -10.46
C TYR A 82 2.16 -14.14 -9.71
N VAL A 83 2.86 -15.16 -10.20
CA VAL A 83 4.12 -15.65 -9.64
C VAL A 83 5.26 -15.18 -10.53
N ARG A 84 6.35 -14.73 -9.92
CA ARG A 84 7.54 -14.36 -10.66
C ARG A 84 8.32 -15.61 -11.05
N GLU A 85 8.54 -15.77 -12.35
CA GLU A 85 9.40 -16.79 -12.95
C GLU A 85 10.57 -16.14 -13.69
N SER A 86 11.47 -16.98 -14.21
CA SER A 86 12.65 -16.53 -14.98
C SER A 86 12.28 -15.73 -16.23
N SER A 87 11.14 -16.04 -16.87
CA SER A 87 10.61 -15.35 -18.06
C SER A 87 9.76 -14.11 -17.74
N GLY A 88 9.51 -13.81 -16.46
CA GLY A 88 8.64 -12.72 -16.04
C GLY A 88 7.49 -13.18 -15.15
N TRP A 89 6.38 -12.45 -15.17
CA TRP A 89 5.20 -12.80 -14.37
C TRP A 89 4.33 -13.82 -15.07
N SER A 90 4.01 -14.89 -14.37
CA SER A 90 3.15 -15.98 -14.83
C SER A 90 1.86 -15.98 -14.04
N GLU A 91 0.72 -15.95 -14.75
CA GLU A 91 -0.60 -16.06 -14.14
C GLU A 91 -0.85 -17.49 -13.69
N LYS A 92 -1.32 -17.67 -12.46
CA LYS A 92 -1.59 -18.97 -11.85
C LYS A 92 -2.82 -18.91 -10.95
N GLU A 93 -3.51 -20.04 -10.87
CA GLU A 93 -4.42 -20.29 -9.77
C GLU A 93 -3.60 -20.53 -8.50
N VAL A 94 -3.92 -19.77 -7.46
CA VAL A 94 -3.20 -19.81 -6.18
C VAL A 94 -4.21 -19.87 -5.03
N PRO A 95 -3.85 -20.48 -3.90
CA PRO A 95 -4.72 -20.51 -2.73
C PRO A 95 -4.81 -19.12 -2.09
N TRP A 96 -5.74 -18.98 -1.13
CA TRP A 96 -5.77 -17.81 -0.26
C TRP A 96 -4.50 -17.73 0.61
N PRO A 97 -3.83 -16.56 0.69
CA PRO A 97 -2.57 -16.43 1.43
C PRO A 97 -2.76 -16.45 2.95
N ALA A 98 -1.79 -17.00 3.67
CA ALA A 98 -1.75 -16.93 5.13
C ALA A 98 -1.41 -15.50 5.62
N VAL A 99 -0.58 -14.79 4.85
CA VAL A 99 -0.19 -13.39 5.12
C VAL A 99 -0.50 -12.53 3.91
N ILE A 100 -1.19 -11.42 4.12
CA ILE A 100 -1.44 -10.41 3.09
C ILE A 100 -0.53 -9.23 3.34
N TYR A 101 0.28 -8.89 2.33
CA TYR A 101 0.96 -7.61 2.31
C TYR A 101 0.16 -6.61 1.48
N ASP A 102 -0.54 -5.70 2.16
CA ASP A 102 -1.42 -4.74 1.52
C ASP A 102 -0.62 -3.58 0.91
N ARG A 103 -0.44 -3.62 -0.40
CA ARG A 103 0.13 -2.51 -1.19
C ARG A 103 -0.91 -1.83 -2.07
N CYS A 104 -2.20 -2.11 -1.84
CA CYS A 104 -3.30 -1.33 -2.37
C CYS A 104 -3.34 -0.01 -1.59
N GLY A 105 -2.49 0.95 -1.97
CA GLY A 105 -2.38 2.22 -1.25
C GLY A 105 -3.73 2.95 -1.14
N PRO A 106 -3.81 4.08 -0.41
CA PRO A 106 -5.01 4.95 -0.32
C PRO A 106 -5.50 5.54 -1.66
N LEU A 107 -4.96 5.08 -2.78
CA LEU A 107 -5.26 5.50 -4.13
C LEU A 107 -6.52 4.76 -4.58
N VAL A 108 -7.64 5.43 -4.31
CA VAL A 108 -8.92 5.47 -5.03
C VAL A 108 -10.00 5.44 -3.97
N SER A 109 -10.49 6.64 -3.63
CA SER A 109 -11.61 6.91 -2.73
C SER A 109 -12.93 6.19 -3.09
N GLY A 110 -12.96 5.42 -4.19
CA GLY A 110 -14.07 4.54 -4.58
C GLY A 110 -13.82 3.03 -4.47
N ARG A 111 -12.58 2.56 -4.29
CA ARG A 111 -12.26 1.11 -4.31
C ARG A 111 -12.02 0.48 -2.94
N ILE A 112 -11.90 1.32 -1.89
CA ILE A 112 -11.69 0.90 -0.50
C ILE A 112 -12.85 0.04 0.03
N ARG A 113 -14.10 0.33 -0.36
CA ARG A 113 -15.28 -0.42 0.11
C ARG A 113 -15.33 -1.84 -0.48
N PRO A 114 -15.34 -2.03 -1.82
CA PRO A 114 -15.24 -3.36 -2.42
C PRO A 114 -14.05 -4.17 -1.88
N TYR A 115 -12.90 -3.52 -1.70
CA TYR A 115 -11.71 -4.12 -1.11
C TYR A 115 -11.94 -4.66 0.31
N ARG A 116 -12.44 -3.83 1.23
CA ARG A 116 -12.69 -4.23 2.62
C ARG A 116 -13.76 -5.30 2.72
N ASP A 117 -14.77 -5.25 1.85
CA ASP A 117 -15.83 -6.25 1.79
C ASP A 117 -15.27 -7.60 1.35
N THR A 118 -14.41 -7.62 0.31
CA THR A 118 -13.71 -8.82 -0.15
C THR A 118 -12.83 -9.43 0.95
N LEU A 119 -11.97 -8.63 1.60
CA LEU A 119 -11.15 -9.14 2.71
C LEU A 119 -11.99 -9.65 3.89
N SER A 120 -13.09 -8.97 4.23
CA SER A 120 -13.95 -9.37 5.36
C SER A 120 -14.69 -10.67 5.07
N ARG A 121 -15.22 -10.84 3.85
CA ARG A 121 -15.87 -12.09 3.42
C ARG A 121 -14.88 -13.25 3.44
N LEU A 122 -13.65 -13.01 3.00
CA LEU A 122 -12.62 -14.04 2.93
C LEU A 122 -12.00 -14.39 4.28
N ALA A 123 -11.85 -13.41 5.18
CA ALA A 123 -11.47 -13.67 6.57
C ALA A 123 -12.43 -14.65 7.27
N ALA A 124 -13.70 -14.67 6.86
CA ALA A 124 -14.69 -15.62 7.37
C ALA A 124 -14.51 -17.04 6.81
N LEU A 125 -13.90 -17.20 5.64
CA LEU A 125 -13.63 -18.50 5.00
C LEU A 125 -12.27 -19.07 5.43
N GLN A 126 -11.24 -18.23 5.47
CA GLN A 126 -9.89 -18.65 5.83
C GLN A 126 -9.15 -17.55 6.63
N PRO A 127 -8.59 -17.90 7.80
CA PRO A 127 -7.79 -16.95 8.59
C PRO A 127 -6.57 -16.45 7.82
N HIS A 128 -6.29 -15.16 7.93
CA HIS A 128 -5.08 -14.53 7.40
C HIS A 128 -4.61 -13.41 8.34
N VAL A 129 -3.35 -13.00 8.18
CA VAL A 129 -2.77 -11.83 8.87
C VAL A 129 -2.42 -10.77 7.84
N VAL A 130 -2.82 -9.52 8.07
CA VAL A 130 -2.33 -8.39 7.26
C VAL A 130 -1.00 -7.91 7.84
N LEU A 131 0.07 -7.95 7.03
CA LEU A 131 1.44 -7.65 7.45
C LEU A 131 1.62 -6.18 7.86
N ASN A 132 0.91 -5.27 7.20
CA ASN A 132 1.02 -3.83 7.41
C ASN A 132 -0.32 -3.22 7.86
N GLY A 133 -0.22 -2.10 8.60
CA GLY A 133 -1.38 -1.38 9.12
C GLY A 133 -1.63 -0.07 8.38
N TRP A 134 -2.86 0.42 8.45
CA TRP A 134 -3.18 1.78 8.03
C TRP A 134 -2.53 2.78 8.99
N LEU A 135 -1.75 3.71 8.44
CA LEU A 135 -1.20 4.81 9.22
C LEU A 135 -2.25 5.92 9.37
N PRO A 136 -2.46 6.44 10.58
CA PRO A 136 -3.44 7.49 10.81
C PRO A 136 -3.02 8.83 10.21
N GLY A 137 -3.93 9.82 10.28
CA GLY A 137 -3.64 11.20 9.92
C GLY A 137 -2.46 11.77 10.71
N LYS A 138 -1.85 12.83 10.19
CA LYS A 138 -0.61 13.42 10.76
C LYS A 138 -0.79 13.87 12.21
N SER A 139 -1.96 14.38 12.57
CA SER A 139 -2.27 14.82 13.94
C SER A 139 -2.32 13.63 14.91
N ALA A 140 -3.00 12.55 14.53
CA ALA A 140 -3.04 11.34 15.34
C ALA A 140 -1.65 10.67 15.45
N GLN A 141 -0.83 10.71 14.39
CA GLN A 141 0.55 10.25 14.44
C GLN A 141 1.42 11.11 15.37
N TYR A 142 1.27 12.44 15.30
CA TYR A 142 1.94 13.38 16.21
C TYR A 142 1.59 13.09 17.68
N ASP A 143 0.30 12.94 17.99
CA ASP A 143 -0.16 12.64 19.34
C ASP A 143 0.29 11.26 19.83
N ALA A 144 0.37 10.27 18.94
CA ALA A 144 0.91 8.96 19.26
C ALA A 144 2.39 9.08 19.66
N LEU A 145 3.22 9.72 18.83
CA LEU A 145 4.65 9.90 19.09
C LEU A 145 4.92 10.65 20.39
N ARG A 146 4.17 11.73 20.66
CA ARG A 146 4.30 12.49 21.92
C ARG A 146 3.91 11.70 23.16
N ARG A 147 3.04 10.69 23.03
CA ARG A 147 2.62 9.82 24.15
C ARG A 147 3.50 8.59 24.32
N SER A 148 4.42 8.31 23.39
CA SER A 148 5.29 7.13 23.40
C SER A 148 6.53 7.26 24.29
N GLY A 149 6.60 8.27 25.16
CA GLY A 149 7.70 8.48 26.10
C GLY A 149 8.36 9.85 25.94
N ALA A 150 9.12 10.27 26.97
CA ALA A 150 9.75 11.59 27.00
C ALA A 150 10.78 11.80 25.88
N GLU A 151 11.60 10.79 25.59
CA GLU A 151 12.63 10.84 24.54
C GLU A 151 12.02 11.13 23.17
N LEU A 152 10.96 10.41 22.78
CA LEU A 152 10.29 10.67 21.52
C LEU A 152 9.56 12.01 21.51
N ALA A 153 8.92 12.38 22.63
CA ALA A 153 8.19 13.64 22.75
C ALA A 153 9.08 14.88 22.55
N GLU A 154 10.34 14.81 22.98
CA GLU A 154 11.34 15.89 22.79
C GLU A 154 11.83 16.00 21.35
N LEU A 155 11.80 14.90 20.58
CA LEU A 155 12.22 14.87 19.17
C LEU A 155 11.10 15.28 18.20
N VAL A 156 9.84 15.28 18.63
CA VAL A 156 8.73 15.67 17.74
C VAL A 156 8.71 17.19 17.55
N PRO A 157 8.77 17.71 16.31
CA PRO A 157 8.68 19.14 16.06
C PRO A 157 7.37 19.74 16.59
N PRO A 158 7.40 20.90 17.27
CA PRO A 158 6.19 21.57 17.72
C PRO A 158 5.19 21.72 16.58
N SER A 159 4.03 21.07 16.72
CA SER A 159 2.99 21.02 15.69
C SER A 159 1.63 21.25 16.35
N ARG A 160 0.75 21.99 15.66
CA ARG A 160 -0.62 22.25 16.11
C ARG A 160 -1.59 22.36 14.94
N PRO A 161 -2.87 21.99 15.11
CA PRO A 161 -3.90 22.29 14.12
C PRO A 161 -3.96 23.79 13.83
N LEU A 162 -4.15 24.14 12.55
CA LEU A 162 -4.31 25.52 12.14
C LEU A 162 -5.66 26.07 12.62
N ALA A 163 -5.63 26.96 13.60
CA ALA A 163 -6.80 27.60 14.19
C ALA A 163 -7.08 28.99 13.58
N GLY A 164 -7.04 29.08 12.25
CA GLY A 164 -7.28 30.33 11.51
C GLY A 164 -6.06 31.25 11.40
N ARG A 165 -6.29 32.45 10.87
CA ARG A 165 -5.24 33.39 10.45
C ARG A 165 -4.40 33.94 11.60
N GLN A 166 -5.03 34.29 12.73
CA GLN A 166 -4.30 34.86 13.86
C GLN A 166 -3.26 33.87 14.40
N ALA A 167 -3.68 32.62 14.64
CA ALA A 167 -2.79 31.54 15.06
C ALA A 167 -1.64 31.30 14.07
N LEU A 168 -1.91 31.44 12.76
CA LEU A 168 -0.85 31.36 11.76
C LEU A 168 0.20 32.45 11.97
N CYS A 169 -0.22 33.72 12.06
CA CYS A 169 0.67 34.86 12.23
C CYS A 169 1.51 34.75 13.52
N GLU A 170 0.88 34.43 14.65
CA GLU A 170 1.58 34.25 15.94
C GLU A 170 2.65 33.14 15.88
N THR A 171 2.35 32.03 15.18
CA THR A 171 3.34 30.95 15.00
C THR A 171 4.49 31.42 14.11
N ALA A 172 4.17 32.16 13.06
CA ALA A 172 5.15 32.69 12.11
C ALA A 172 6.13 33.64 12.81
N GLU A 173 5.62 34.51 13.69
CA GLU A 173 6.42 35.41 14.51
C GLU A 173 7.30 34.66 15.52
N SER A 174 6.76 33.61 16.15
CA SER A 174 7.47 32.85 17.18
C SER A 174 8.61 31.98 16.61
N TYR A 175 8.42 31.40 15.43
CA TYR A 175 9.35 30.41 14.85
C TYR A 175 10.11 30.90 13.62
N GLY A 176 9.76 32.07 13.08
CA GLY A 176 10.42 32.67 11.91
C GLY A 176 10.20 31.94 10.59
N SER A 177 9.55 30.78 10.58
CA SER A 177 9.12 30.07 9.37
C SER A 177 8.04 29.04 9.72
N LEU A 178 7.25 28.64 8.73
CA LEU A 178 6.12 27.73 8.90
C LEU A 178 6.09 26.66 7.83
N PHE A 179 5.65 25.47 8.22
CA PHE A 179 5.35 24.39 7.30
C PHE A 179 3.95 23.83 7.59
N LEU A 180 3.02 24.05 6.67
CA LEU A 180 1.64 23.60 6.74
C LEU A 180 1.47 22.31 5.95
N LYS A 181 0.72 21.38 6.53
CA LYS A 181 0.39 20.08 5.93
C LYS A 181 -1.09 19.80 6.14
N PRO A 182 -1.82 19.31 5.12
CA PRO A 182 -3.13 18.72 5.33
C PRO A 182 -3.02 17.51 6.27
N ASP A 183 -3.98 17.34 7.17
CA ASP A 183 -3.96 16.23 8.15
C ASP A 183 -4.02 14.87 7.44
N GLY A 184 -4.99 14.70 6.54
CA GLY A 184 -5.06 13.63 5.55
C GLY A 184 -4.38 14.01 4.23
N GLY A 185 -3.75 13.04 3.57
CA GLY A 185 -3.14 13.23 2.25
C GLY A 185 -1.74 12.63 2.16
N MET A 186 -1.36 12.24 0.94
CA MET A 186 -0.11 11.56 0.61
C MET A 186 0.77 12.40 -0.33
N GLN A 187 2.03 12.00 -0.47
CA GLN A 187 2.95 12.51 -1.50
C GLN A 187 3.19 14.03 -1.44
N GLY A 188 3.08 14.64 -0.26
CA GLY A 188 3.28 16.08 -0.09
C GLY A 188 2.24 16.95 -0.80
N ARG A 189 1.07 16.42 -1.15
CA ARG A 189 -0.02 17.23 -1.73
C ARG A 189 -0.54 18.24 -0.71
N GLY A 190 -0.78 19.48 -1.16
CA GLY A 190 -1.31 20.55 -0.31
C GLY A 190 -0.34 21.11 0.73
N VAL A 191 0.96 20.78 0.68
CA VAL A 191 1.94 21.35 1.63
C VAL A 191 2.28 22.78 1.26
N ILE A 192 2.51 23.61 2.29
CA ILE A 192 2.89 25.02 2.13
C ILE A 192 4.04 25.30 3.07
N SER A 193 5.09 25.92 2.56
CA SER A 193 6.20 26.50 3.32
C SER A 193 6.10 28.02 3.24
N ALA A 194 6.25 28.70 4.38
CA ALA A 194 6.28 30.15 4.44
C ALA A 194 7.50 30.60 5.27
N ALA A 195 8.29 31.53 4.75
CA ALA A 195 9.42 32.14 5.44
C ALA A 195 9.52 33.64 5.12
N PRO A 196 10.15 34.47 5.96
CA PRO A 196 10.42 35.87 5.67
C PRO A 196 11.20 36.04 4.36
N ALA A 197 10.80 37.01 3.55
CA ALA A 197 11.55 37.40 2.37
C ALA A 197 12.57 38.50 2.70
N ALA A 198 13.68 38.55 1.95
CA ALA A 198 14.75 39.53 2.17
C ALA A 198 14.29 41.00 2.02
N GLU A 199 13.30 41.24 1.17
CA GLU A 199 12.78 42.58 0.86
C GLU A 199 11.54 42.96 1.69
N GLY A 200 11.25 42.18 2.74
CA GLY A 200 10.02 42.29 3.52
C GLY A 200 8.89 41.41 2.99
N GLY A 201 7.92 41.11 3.86
CA GLY A 201 6.85 40.15 3.56
C GLY A 201 7.28 38.69 3.69
N TRP A 202 6.56 37.80 3.03
CA TRP A 202 6.73 36.34 3.15
C TRP A 202 6.91 35.68 1.79
N LEU A 203 7.92 34.84 1.68
CA LEU A 203 8.08 33.88 0.59
C LEU A 203 7.25 32.64 0.92
N VAL A 204 6.21 32.40 0.11
CA VAL A 204 5.35 31.22 0.20
C VAL A 204 5.65 30.31 -0.98
N ARG A 205 5.88 29.03 -0.69
CA ARG A 205 6.06 27.97 -1.69
C ARG A 205 5.22 26.78 -1.31
N GLY A 206 4.68 26.05 -2.27
CA GLY A 206 3.87 24.90 -1.92
C GLY A 206 3.49 24.03 -3.09
N ARG A 207 2.53 23.15 -2.83
CA ARG A 207 1.86 22.35 -3.84
C ARG A 207 0.36 22.46 -3.66
N ASP A 208 -0.37 22.61 -4.74
CA ASP A 208 -1.84 22.57 -4.69
C ASP A 208 -2.37 21.13 -4.44
N GLY A 209 -3.70 20.97 -4.43
CA GLY A 209 -4.34 19.66 -4.29
C GLY A 209 -4.02 18.68 -5.42
N GLY A 210 -3.62 19.18 -6.59
CA GLY A 210 -3.12 18.42 -7.73
C GLY A 210 -1.63 18.10 -7.67
N SER A 211 -0.93 18.48 -6.59
CA SER A 211 0.54 18.37 -6.43
C SER A 211 1.36 19.31 -7.31
N ARG A 212 0.74 20.32 -7.95
CA ARG A 212 1.44 21.29 -8.80
C ARG A 212 2.13 22.35 -7.94
N PRO A 213 3.41 22.67 -8.20
CA PRO A 213 4.14 23.64 -7.41
C PRO A 213 3.63 25.07 -7.66
N PHE A 214 3.75 25.91 -6.64
CA PHE A 214 3.59 27.36 -6.72
C PHE A 214 4.59 28.05 -5.78
#